data_AF-J9FH03-F1
#
_entry.id   AF-J9FH03-F1
#
_cell.length_a   1.000
_cell.length_b   1.000
_cell.length_c   1.000
_cell.angle_alpha   90.00
_cell.angle_beta   90.00
_cell.angle_gamma   90.00
#
_symmetry.space_group_name_H-M   'P 1'
#
loop_
_entity.id
_entity.type
_entity.pdbx_description
1 polymer ?
#
loop_
_entity_poly.entity_id
_entity_poly.type
_entity_poly.pdbx_seq_one_letter_code
_entity_poly.pdbx_strand_id
1 'polypeptide(L)'
;RGGKAPYCIVIINTTQQPILASLQNRALRRKVFEASIHRADGTNPQYNTFPIVTELARLRAEKGQIMGYANYADYSLENTMAKNSANVDNFLEQLIKEYAPKADAETKAIEEYARKTEGSDFQLQPYDRFYYSAKMKKEMLNISDEEVKPYFNVDSVQVNGVFYAANRVYGLTFKERKDIPSYHPDTKVFEVIDKNGKP
;
A
#
# COMPACT_ATOMS: atom_id res chain seq x y z
N ARG A 1 -1.81 -13.78 29.61
CA ARG A 1 -1.79 -12.30 29.47
C ARG A 1 -0.93 -11.76 30.61
N GLY A 2 0.35 -11.43 30.39
CA GLY A 2 1.25 -11.14 31.52
C GLY A 2 2.72 -10.88 31.19
N GLY A 3 3.04 -10.49 29.96
CA GLY A 3 4.38 -10.02 29.61
C GLY A 3 4.27 -9.22 28.33
N LYS A 4 4.34 -7.88 28.41
CA LYS A 4 4.51 -7.07 27.20
C LYS A 4 5.91 -7.42 26.68
N ALA A 5 5.97 -8.01 25.49
CA ALA A 5 7.27 -8.17 24.82
C ALA A 5 7.94 -6.78 24.77
N PRO A 6 9.25 -6.66 25.10
CA PRO A 6 9.94 -5.37 25.12
C PRO A 6 9.92 -4.70 23.74
N TYR A 7 9.73 -5.48 22.67
CA TYR A 7 9.59 -5.02 21.31
C TYR A 7 8.40 -5.71 20.63
N CYS A 8 7.67 -4.96 19.81
CA CYS A 8 6.58 -5.47 18.99
C CYS A 8 6.69 -4.86 17.59
N ILE A 9 6.70 -5.71 16.57
CA ILE A 9 6.58 -5.29 15.16
C ILE A 9 5.11 -5.38 14.80
N VAL A 10 4.49 -4.23 14.51
CA VAL A 10 3.10 -4.15 14.06
C VAL A 10 3.09 -4.17 12.54
N ILE A 11 2.33 -5.10 11.95
CA ILE A 11 2.11 -5.14 10.51
C ILE A 11 1.12 -4.05 10.08
N ILE A 12 1.29 -3.54 8.86
CA ILE A 12 0.38 -2.58 8.23
C ILE A 12 -0.49 -3.24 7.16
N ASN A 13 -1.45 -2.48 6.61
CA ASN A 13 -2.48 -2.98 5.71
C ASN A 13 -1.95 -3.58 4.40
N THR A 14 -0.78 -3.19 3.88
CA THR A 14 -0.22 -3.67 2.62
C THR A 14 0.43 -5.06 2.74
N THR A 15 0.53 -5.80 1.64
CA THR A 15 1.20 -7.12 1.59
C THR A 15 2.67 -7.03 2.03
N GLN A 16 3.42 -6.15 1.37
CA GLN A 16 4.79 -5.85 1.78
C GLN A 16 4.80 -4.92 2.98
N GLN A 17 5.78 -5.12 3.86
CA GLN A 17 5.91 -4.40 5.13
C GLN A 17 7.16 -3.50 5.05
N PRO A 18 7.07 -2.18 5.30
CA PRO A 18 8.20 -1.25 5.11
C PRO A 18 9.45 -1.64 5.90
N ILE A 19 9.25 -2.21 7.10
CA ILE A 19 10.34 -2.67 7.97
C ILE A 19 11.23 -3.75 7.30
N LEU A 20 10.73 -4.47 6.30
CA LEU A 20 11.52 -5.47 5.56
C LEU A 20 12.71 -4.87 4.83
N ALA A 21 12.69 -3.56 4.51
CA ALA A 21 13.80 -2.87 3.85
C ALA A 21 15.06 -2.78 4.75
N SER A 22 14.91 -2.75 6.07
CA SER A 22 16.02 -2.60 7.03
C SER A 22 16.26 -3.81 7.93
N LEU A 23 15.36 -4.80 7.95
CA LEU A 23 15.53 -6.02 8.73
C LEU A 23 16.62 -6.94 8.15
N GLN A 24 17.79 -6.95 8.77
CA GLN A 24 18.93 -7.77 8.33
C GLN A 24 18.69 -9.28 8.48
N ASN A 25 18.00 -9.71 9.54
CA ASN A 25 17.72 -11.12 9.79
C ASN A 25 16.65 -11.65 8.81
N ARG A 26 17.04 -12.53 7.89
CA ARG A 26 16.17 -13.12 6.86
C ARG A 26 15.00 -13.92 7.43
N ALA A 27 15.23 -14.68 8.50
CA ALA A 27 14.15 -15.45 9.15
C ALA A 27 13.11 -14.52 9.78
N LEU A 28 13.54 -13.39 10.35
CA LEU A 28 12.63 -12.38 10.86
C LEU A 28 11.87 -11.67 9.74
N ARG A 29 12.52 -11.35 8.61
CA ARG A 29 11.83 -10.84 7.41
C ARG A 29 10.72 -11.77 6.97
N ARG A 30 11.03 -13.07 6.85
CA ARG A 30 10.04 -14.11 6.53
C ARG A 30 8.88 -14.11 7.51
N LYS A 31 9.15 -14.11 8.82
CA LYS A 31 8.10 -14.10 9.86
C LYS A 31 7.19 -12.87 9.78
N VAL A 32 7.74 -11.69 9.50
CA VAL A 32 6.97 -10.45 9.33
C VAL A 32 6.10 -10.51 8.07
N PHE A 33 6.66 -10.99 6.96
CA PHE A 33 5.92 -11.15 5.71
C PHE A 33 4.80 -12.20 5.84
N GLU A 34 5.08 -13.36 6.43
CA GLU A 34 4.09 -14.41 6.70
C GLU A 34 2.96 -13.90 7.60
N ALA A 35 3.28 -13.15 8.66
CA ALA A 35 2.27 -12.51 9.50
C ALA A 35 1.37 -11.54 8.69
N SER A 36 1.93 -10.87 7.69
CA SER A 36 1.19 -10.00 6.77
C SER A 36 0.28 -10.79 5.82
N ILE A 37 0.78 -11.80 5.12
CA ILE A 37 -0.01 -12.53 4.11
C ILE A 37 -1.06 -13.46 4.73
N HIS A 38 -0.79 -14.01 5.92
CA HIS A 38 -1.68 -14.94 6.63
C HIS A 38 -2.58 -14.23 7.66
N ARG A 39 -2.70 -12.90 7.59
CA ARG A 39 -3.44 -12.12 8.59
C ARG A 39 -4.91 -12.51 8.75
N ALA A 40 -5.53 -13.07 7.69
CA ALA A 40 -6.96 -13.31 7.63
C ALA A 40 -7.37 -14.50 6.73
N ASP A 41 -6.44 -15.40 6.42
CA ASP A 41 -6.60 -16.48 5.44
C ASP A 41 -6.96 -17.84 6.08
N GLY A 42 -7.31 -17.84 7.36
CA GLY A 42 -7.65 -19.05 8.11
C GLY A 42 -6.50 -19.72 8.86
N THR A 43 -5.24 -19.26 8.71
CA THR A 43 -4.12 -19.72 9.56
C THR A 43 -4.41 -19.49 11.04
N ASN A 44 -5.12 -18.41 11.37
CA ASN A 44 -5.80 -18.23 12.65
C ASN A 44 -7.32 -18.26 12.43
N PRO A 45 -8.03 -19.29 12.93
CA PRO A 45 -9.48 -19.41 12.77
C PRO A 45 -10.29 -18.21 13.27
N GLN A 46 -9.79 -17.49 14.29
CA GLN A 46 -10.46 -16.32 14.84
C GLN A 46 -10.56 -15.15 13.84
N TYR A 47 -9.60 -15.06 12.92
CA TYR A 47 -9.49 -13.96 11.95
C TYR A 47 -9.76 -14.42 10.52
N ASN A 48 -10.30 -15.62 10.34
CA ASN A 48 -10.56 -16.18 9.01
C ASN A 48 -11.66 -15.39 8.28
N THR A 49 -11.31 -14.82 7.12
CA THR A 49 -12.27 -14.08 6.28
C THR A 49 -12.76 -14.87 5.07
N PHE A 50 -12.19 -16.04 4.76
CA PHE A 50 -12.57 -16.81 3.57
C PHE A 50 -14.06 -17.17 3.52
N PRO A 51 -14.72 -17.63 4.60
CA PRO A 51 -16.16 -17.90 4.53
C PRO A 51 -16.98 -16.66 4.15
N ILE A 52 -16.60 -15.49 4.67
CA ILE A 52 -17.28 -14.22 4.38
C ILE A 52 -17.04 -13.80 2.93
N VAL A 53 -15.81 -13.88 2.43
CA VAL A 53 -15.48 -13.48 1.05
C VAL A 53 -16.14 -14.41 0.03
N THR A 54 -16.17 -15.72 0.30
CA THR A 54 -16.82 -16.71 -0.57
C THR A 54 -18.33 -16.46 -0.65
N GLU A 55 -18.99 -16.24 0.48
CA GLU A 55 -20.42 -15.93 0.52
C GLU A 55 -20.71 -14.60 -0.18
N LEU A 56 -19.87 -13.59 0.02
CA LEU A 56 -20.00 -12.29 -0.66
C LEU A 56 -19.86 -12.43 -2.17
N ALA A 57 -18.94 -13.27 -2.66
CA ALA A 57 -18.79 -13.52 -4.10
C ALA A 57 -20.03 -14.20 -4.69
N ARG A 58 -20.59 -15.20 -4.00
CA ARG A 58 -21.85 -15.87 -4.39
C ARG A 58 -23.01 -14.88 -4.47
N LEU A 59 -23.23 -14.11 -3.40
CA LEU A 59 -24.30 -13.11 -3.32
C LEU A 59 -24.15 -12.02 -4.38
N ARG A 60 -22.92 -11.64 -4.72
CA ARG A 60 -22.65 -10.68 -5.82
C ARG A 60 -23.03 -11.27 -7.17
N ALA A 61 -22.66 -12.52 -7.45
CA ALA A 61 -23.05 -13.18 -8.70
C ALA A 61 -24.58 -13.25 -8.85
N GLU A 62 -25.29 -13.65 -7.79
CA GLU A 62 -26.76 -13.67 -7.76
C GLU A 62 -27.36 -12.28 -7.97
N LYS A 63 -26.81 -11.27 -7.31
CA LYS A 63 -27.24 -9.88 -7.51
C LYS A 63 -27.08 -9.44 -8.97
N GLY A 64 -25.96 -9.77 -9.61
CA GLY A 64 -25.76 -9.47 -11.03
C GLY A 64 -26.86 -10.07 -11.92
N GLN A 65 -27.19 -11.34 -11.68
CA GLN A 65 -28.24 -12.06 -12.42
C GLN A 65 -29.64 -11.47 -12.20
N ILE A 66 -30.00 -11.15 -10.96
CA ILE A 66 -31.30 -10.53 -10.62
C ILE A 66 -31.45 -9.18 -11.32
N MET A 67 -30.36 -8.43 -11.47
CA MET A 67 -30.35 -7.14 -12.15
C MET A 67 -30.30 -7.25 -13.68
N GLY A 68 -30.27 -8.47 -14.25
CA GLY A 68 -30.28 -8.71 -15.69
C GLY A 68 -28.89 -8.75 -16.36
N TYR A 69 -27.80 -8.91 -15.59
CA TYR A 69 -26.43 -8.98 -16.11
C TYR A 69 -25.86 -10.39 -16.00
N ALA A 70 -24.87 -10.71 -16.83
CA ALA A 70 -24.20 -12.01 -16.82
C ALA A 70 -23.35 -12.25 -15.55
N ASN A 71 -22.83 -11.18 -14.96
CA ASN A 71 -22.00 -11.21 -13.76
C ASN A 71 -22.13 -9.89 -12.97
N TYR A 72 -21.59 -9.88 -11.75
CA TYR A 72 -21.61 -8.69 -10.90
C TYR A 72 -20.73 -7.54 -11.42
N ALA A 73 -19.64 -7.85 -12.12
CA ALA A 73 -18.70 -6.83 -12.59
C ALA A 73 -19.35 -5.92 -13.63
N ASP A 74 -20.04 -6.49 -14.63
CA ASP A 74 -20.77 -5.71 -15.63
C ASP A 74 -21.86 -4.84 -14.98
N TYR A 75 -22.62 -5.41 -14.05
CA TYR A 75 -23.59 -4.66 -13.26
C TYR A 75 -22.95 -3.50 -12.49
N SER A 76 -21.82 -3.74 -11.81
CA SER A 76 -21.14 -2.73 -11.01
C SER A 76 -20.47 -1.64 -11.87
N LEU A 77 -20.15 -1.93 -13.12
CA LEU A 77 -19.39 -1.05 -14.01
C LEU A 77 -20.27 -0.16 -14.88
N GLU A 78 -21.57 -0.42 -15.00
CA GLU A 78 -22.50 0.32 -15.87
C GLU A 78 -22.37 1.85 -15.72
N ASN A 79 -22.36 2.32 -14.47
CA ASN A 79 -22.30 3.74 -14.14
C ASN A 79 -20.86 4.27 -13.95
N THR A 80 -19.86 3.47 -14.29
CA THR A 80 -18.45 3.87 -14.26
C THR A 80 -17.98 4.33 -15.64
N MET A 81 -16.76 4.86 -15.73
CA MET A 81 -16.15 5.20 -17.03
C MET A 81 -15.79 3.96 -17.86
N ALA A 82 -15.48 2.84 -17.22
CA ALA A 82 -15.08 1.61 -17.92
C ALA A 82 -16.25 0.86 -18.54
N LYS A 83 -17.48 1.10 -18.08
CA LYS A 83 -18.76 0.56 -18.60
C LYS A 83 -19.00 -0.95 -18.44
N ASN A 84 -18.01 -1.80 -18.68
CA ASN A 84 -18.15 -3.26 -18.62
C ASN A 84 -16.81 -3.93 -18.31
N SER A 85 -16.85 -5.23 -17.98
CA SER A 85 -15.64 -5.98 -17.60
C SER A 85 -14.67 -6.13 -18.77
N ALA A 86 -15.15 -6.30 -20.01
CA ALA A 86 -14.28 -6.46 -21.17
C ALA A 86 -13.36 -5.26 -21.40
N ASN A 87 -13.85 -4.03 -21.19
CA ASN A 87 -13.02 -2.82 -21.26
C ASN A 87 -11.95 -2.80 -20.16
N VAL A 88 -12.29 -3.27 -18.96
CA VAL A 88 -11.34 -3.37 -17.84
C VAL A 88 -10.27 -4.41 -18.15
N ASP A 89 -10.68 -5.61 -18.58
CA ASP A 89 -9.78 -6.71 -18.89
C ASP A 89 -8.81 -6.32 -20.02
N ASN A 90 -9.33 -5.76 -21.12
CA ASN A 90 -8.50 -5.26 -22.22
C ASN A 90 -7.45 -4.23 -21.76
N PHE A 91 -7.84 -3.30 -20.88
CA PHE A 91 -6.93 -2.30 -20.34
C PHE A 91 -5.85 -2.93 -19.45
N LEU A 92 -6.24 -3.83 -18.55
CA LEU A 92 -5.30 -4.52 -17.65
C LEU A 92 -4.35 -5.44 -18.42
N GLU A 93 -4.83 -6.14 -19.44
CA GLU A 93 -4.00 -6.99 -20.32
C GLU A 93 -2.95 -6.18 -21.07
N GLN A 94 -3.32 -5.00 -21.58
CA GLN A 94 -2.36 -4.08 -22.20
C GLN A 94 -1.29 -3.63 -21.19
N LEU A 95 -1.69 -3.26 -19.97
CA LEU A 95 -0.72 -2.93 -18.93
C LEU A 95 0.18 -4.11 -18.58
N ILE A 96 -0.36 -5.31 -18.39
CA ILE A 96 0.43 -6.50 -18.06
C ILE A 96 1.48 -6.76 -19.15
N LYS A 97 1.08 -6.67 -20.42
CA LYS A 97 1.99 -6.86 -21.55
C LYS A 97 3.17 -5.90 -21.53
N GLU A 98 2.93 -4.61 -21.23
CA GLU A 98 3.98 -3.58 -21.24
C GLU A 98 4.84 -3.60 -19.96
N TYR A 99 4.26 -3.91 -18.80
CA TYR A 99 4.97 -3.83 -17.51
C TYR A 99 5.65 -5.13 -17.10
N ALA A 100 5.16 -6.31 -17.52
CA ALA A 100 5.72 -7.60 -17.11
C ALA A 100 7.21 -7.77 -17.46
N PRO A 101 7.69 -7.42 -18.69
CA PRO A 101 9.11 -7.55 -19.01
C PRO A 101 10.01 -6.71 -18.10
N LYS A 102 9.56 -5.50 -17.71
CA LYS A 102 10.30 -4.63 -16.80
C LYS A 102 10.30 -5.18 -15.38
N ALA A 103 9.15 -5.67 -14.89
CA ALA A 103 9.04 -6.27 -13.57
C ALA A 103 9.93 -7.53 -13.42
N ASP A 104 10.00 -8.35 -14.47
CA ASP A 104 10.86 -9.54 -14.53
C ASP A 104 12.34 -9.14 -14.54
N ALA A 105 12.72 -8.15 -15.35
CA ALA A 105 14.08 -7.63 -15.39
C ALA A 105 14.52 -7.05 -14.04
N GLU A 106 13.64 -6.32 -13.35
CA GLU A 106 13.93 -5.81 -12.01
C GLU A 106 14.08 -6.93 -10.98
N THR A 107 13.23 -7.96 -11.06
CA THR A 107 13.31 -9.12 -10.16
C THR A 107 14.64 -9.85 -10.33
N LYS A 108 15.06 -10.07 -11.59
CA LYS A 108 16.37 -10.67 -11.91
C LYS A 108 17.53 -9.81 -11.41
N ALA A 109 17.49 -8.50 -11.64
CA ALA A 109 18.54 -7.59 -11.18
C ALA A 109 18.69 -7.58 -9.65
N ILE A 110 17.57 -7.61 -8.92
CA ILE A 110 17.59 -7.68 -7.44
C ILE A 110 18.17 -9.03 -6.97
N GLU A 111 17.81 -10.13 -7.64
CA GLU A 111 18.35 -11.45 -7.32
C GLU A 111 19.85 -11.56 -7.60
N GLU A 112 20.30 -11.09 -8.77
CA GLU A 112 21.71 -11.01 -9.14
C GLU A 112 22.50 -10.14 -8.15
N TYR A 113 21.92 -9.01 -7.72
CA TYR A 113 22.50 -8.17 -6.69
C TYR A 113 22.66 -8.93 -5.36
N ALA A 114 21.63 -9.66 -4.92
CA ALA A 114 21.68 -10.45 -3.70
C ALA A 114 22.74 -11.56 -3.76
N ARG A 115 22.87 -12.24 -4.91
CA ARG A 115 23.85 -13.32 -5.12
C ARG A 115 25.32 -12.87 -4.96
N LYS A 116 25.62 -11.58 -5.15
CA LYS A 116 26.97 -11.03 -4.89
C LYS A 116 27.42 -11.25 -3.45
N THR A 117 26.49 -11.26 -2.49
CA THR A 117 26.79 -11.43 -1.05
C THR A 117 26.31 -12.74 -0.47
N GLU A 118 25.24 -13.33 -1.02
CA GLU A 118 24.60 -14.53 -0.45
C GLU A 118 25.04 -15.85 -1.11
N GLY A 119 25.76 -15.79 -2.25
CA GLY A 119 26.12 -16.98 -3.05
C GLY A 119 25.22 -17.16 -4.27
N SER A 120 25.70 -17.90 -5.28
CA SER A 120 25.04 -18.07 -6.59
C SER A 120 23.76 -18.90 -6.55
N ASP A 121 23.63 -19.73 -5.53
CA ASP A 121 22.50 -20.59 -5.20
C ASP A 121 21.36 -19.86 -4.47
N PHE A 122 21.55 -18.58 -4.13
CA PHE A 122 20.50 -17.76 -3.54
C PHE A 122 19.31 -17.57 -4.48
N GLN A 123 18.11 -17.83 -3.95
CA GLN A 123 16.83 -17.56 -4.60
C GLN A 123 16.07 -16.43 -3.91
N LEU A 124 15.72 -15.41 -4.68
CA LEU A 124 14.98 -14.25 -4.17
C LEU A 124 13.54 -14.65 -3.77
N GLN A 125 13.17 -14.35 -2.53
CA GLN A 125 11.81 -14.57 -2.03
C GLN A 125 11.07 -13.23 -1.84
N PRO A 126 9.72 -13.22 -1.76
CA PRO A 126 8.95 -11.98 -1.58
C PRO A 126 9.41 -11.14 -0.38
N TYR A 127 9.78 -11.80 0.73
CA TYR A 127 10.27 -11.15 1.95
C TYR A 127 11.73 -10.65 1.86
N ASP A 128 12.44 -10.98 0.79
CA ASP A 128 13.79 -10.48 0.52
C ASP A 128 13.79 -9.25 -0.40
N ARG A 129 12.72 -9.06 -1.19
CA ARG A 129 12.64 -8.04 -2.25
C ARG A 129 12.96 -6.63 -1.73
N PHE A 130 12.31 -6.18 -0.66
CA PHE A 130 12.50 -4.82 -0.14
C PHE A 130 13.91 -4.60 0.40
N TYR A 131 14.48 -5.59 1.07
CA TYR A 131 15.82 -5.53 1.64
C TYR A 131 16.90 -5.36 0.56
N TYR A 132 16.92 -6.23 -0.45
CA TYR A 132 17.92 -6.14 -1.52
C TYR A 132 17.64 -4.98 -2.48
N SER A 133 16.37 -4.60 -2.69
CA SER A 133 16.04 -3.39 -3.46
C SER A 133 16.59 -2.13 -2.80
N ALA A 134 16.46 -1.99 -1.47
CA ALA A 134 16.97 -0.84 -0.74
C ALA A 134 18.50 -0.76 -0.80
N LYS A 135 19.19 -1.90 -0.62
CA LYS A 135 20.65 -1.98 -0.77
C LYS A 135 21.12 -1.64 -2.18
N MET A 136 20.51 -2.26 -3.20
CA MET A 136 20.83 -2.02 -4.60
C MET A 136 20.62 -0.55 -4.98
N LYS A 137 19.49 0.05 -4.58
CA LYS A 137 19.22 1.48 -4.81
C LYS A 137 20.22 2.38 -4.11
N LYS A 138 20.59 2.08 -2.86
CA LYS A 138 21.60 2.84 -2.12
C LYS A 138 22.94 2.85 -2.85
N GLU A 139 23.37 1.71 -3.36
CA GLU A 139 24.62 1.60 -4.13
C GLU A 139 24.55 2.34 -5.47
N MET A 140 23.43 2.24 -6.19
CA MET A 140 23.27 2.88 -7.50
C MET A 140 23.10 4.39 -7.43
N LEU A 141 22.39 4.90 -6.42
CA LEU A 141 21.94 6.29 -6.35
C LEU A 141 22.63 7.09 -5.24
N ASN A 142 23.43 6.43 -4.39
CA ASN A 142 24.07 7.03 -3.21
C ASN A 142 23.09 7.76 -2.29
N ILE A 143 21.86 7.23 -2.17
CA ILE A 143 20.80 7.78 -1.32
C ILE A 143 19.99 6.64 -0.71
N SER A 144 19.56 6.82 0.54
CA SER A 144 18.72 5.88 1.28
C SER A 144 17.54 6.55 1.97
N ASP A 145 16.46 5.80 2.18
CA ASP A 145 15.25 6.32 2.82
C ASP A 145 15.52 6.88 4.23
N GLU A 146 16.51 6.33 4.96
CA GLU A 146 16.92 6.84 6.28
C GLU A 146 17.54 8.24 6.22
N GLU A 147 18.30 8.55 5.17
CA GLU A 147 18.91 9.87 4.95
C GLU A 147 17.86 10.92 4.57
N VAL A 148 16.80 10.50 3.85
CA VAL A 148 15.73 11.42 3.41
C VAL A 148 14.66 11.61 4.49
N LYS A 149 14.47 10.63 5.39
CA LYS A 149 13.43 10.65 6.43
C LYS A 149 13.36 11.94 7.25
N PRO A 150 14.47 12.57 7.71
CA PRO A 150 14.41 13.81 8.48
C PRO A 150 13.77 14.99 7.74
N TYR A 151 13.77 14.98 6.40
CA TYR A 151 13.19 16.03 5.58
C TYR A 151 11.67 15.88 5.41
N PHE A 152 11.10 14.72 5.73
CA PHE A 152 9.66 14.45 5.63
C PHE A 152 8.96 14.52 6.99
N ASN A 153 9.10 15.65 7.68
CA ASN A 153 8.29 15.95 8.86
C ASN A 153 6.80 16.09 8.45
N VAL A 154 5.91 15.32 9.09
CA VAL A 154 4.48 15.22 8.70
C VAL A 154 3.78 16.59 8.66
N ASP A 155 4.07 17.45 9.64
CA ASP A 155 3.45 18.78 9.72
C ASP A 155 3.98 19.70 8.63
N SER A 156 5.28 19.63 8.33
CA SER A 156 5.86 20.40 7.23
C SER A 156 5.35 19.92 5.87
N VAL A 157 5.25 18.60 5.65
CA VAL A 157 4.70 18.04 4.40
C VAL A 157 3.25 18.47 4.22
N GLN A 158 2.45 18.47 5.28
CA GLN A 158 1.07 18.91 5.24
C GLN A 158 0.95 20.42 4.94
N VAL A 159 1.64 21.27 5.72
CA VAL A 159 1.49 22.73 5.65
C VAL A 159 2.28 23.33 4.49
N ASN A 160 3.57 23.05 4.40
CA ASN A 160 4.47 23.63 3.41
C ASN A 160 4.47 22.88 2.07
N GLY A 161 3.92 21.66 2.04
CA GLY A 161 3.76 20.87 0.82
C GLY A 161 2.34 20.90 0.29
N VAL A 162 1.44 20.15 0.93
CA VAL A 162 0.07 19.90 0.43
C VAL A 162 -0.77 21.18 0.43
N PHE A 163 -0.84 21.90 1.55
CA PHE A 163 -1.63 23.14 1.64
C PHE A 163 -1.05 24.25 0.78
N TYR A 164 0.28 24.38 0.75
CA TYR A 164 0.95 25.30 -0.15
C TYR A 164 0.60 25.02 -1.63
N ALA A 165 0.70 23.77 -2.09
CA ALA A 165 0.33 23.41 -3.45
C ALA A 165 -1.15 23.71 -3.76
N ALA A 166 -2.05 23.38 -2.83
CA ALA A 166 -3.48 23.68 -2.96
C ALA A 166 -3.75 25.19 -3.05
N ASN A 167 -3.03 26.01 -2.27
CA ASN A 167 -3.09 27.45 -2.37
C ASN A 167 -2.62 27.95 -3.75
N ARG A 168 -1.49 27.44 -4.23
CA ARG A 168 -0.92 27.87 -5.53
C ARG A 168 -1.82 27.54 -6.71
N VAL A 169 -2.49 26.39 -6.68
CA VAL A 169 -3.34 25.93 -7.79
C VAL A 169 -4.76 26.46 -7.69
N TYR A 170 -5.34 26.47 -6.50
CA TYR A 170 -6.78 26.73 -6.29
C TYR A 170 -7.07 28.02 -5.51
N GLY A 171 -6.05 28.64 -4.90
CA GLY A 171 -6.22 29.80 -4.02
C GLY A 171 -6.77 29.46 -2.62
N LEU A 172 -6.85 28.17 -2.28
CA LEU A 172 -7.34 27.72 -0.97
C LEU A 172 -6.37 28.08 0.15
N THR A 173 -6.88 28.46 1.32
CA THR A 173 -6.10 28.65 2.55
C THR A 173 -6.66 27.77 3.66
N PHE A 174 -5.80 27.36 4.59
CA PHE A 174 -6.12 26.38 5.62
C PHE A 174 -5.79 26.95 6.99
N LYS A 175 -6.77 26.97 7.90
CA LYS A 175 -6.63 27.48 9.25
C LYS A 175 -6.97 26.39 10.25
N GLU A 176 -6.01 26.01 11.11
CA GLU A 176 -6.27 25.02 12.16
C GLU A 176 -7.30 25.54 13.16
N ARG A 177 -8.30 24.72 13.49
CA ARG A 177 -9.36 24.97 14.45
C ARG A 177 -9.20 24.04 15.65
N LYS A 178 -8.87 24.62 16.80
CA LYS A 178 -8.65 23.89 18.07
C LYS A 178 -9.88 23.94 18.98
N ASP A 179 -10.90 24.68 18.59
CA ASP A 179 -12.17 24.88 19.29
C ASP A 179 -13.22 23.82 18.95
N ILE A 180 -12.97 22.99 17.93
CA ILE A 180 -13.88 21.94 17.49
C ILE A 180 -13.55 20.64 18.26
N PRO A 181 -14.53 20.04 18.97
CA PRO A 181 -14.33 18.74 19.63
C PRO A 181 -13.90 17.66 18.65
N SER A 182 -12.85 16.92 19.00
CA SER A 182 -12.35 15.79 18.21
C SER A 182 -12.54 14.45 18.93
N TYR A 183 -12.48 13.35 18.18
CA TYR A 183 -12.64 12.00 18.72
C TYR A 183 -11.31 11.40 19.25
N HIS A 184 -10.16 12.01 18.94
CA HIS A 184 -8.84 11.58 19.39
C HIS A 184 -7.92 12.79 19.61
N PRO A 185 -7.02 12.78 20.61
CA PRO A 185 -6.13 13.90 20.92
C PRO A 185 -5.25 14.36 19.75
N ASP A 186 -4.83 13.43 18.89
CA ASP A 186 -3.95 13.73 17.74
C ASP A 186 -4.71 14.24 16.50
N THR A 187 -6.05 14.31 16.54
CA THR A 187 -6.85 14.80 15.41
C THR A 187 -6.70 16.31 15.26
N LYS A 188 -6.29 16.75 14.08
CA LYS A 188 -6.24 18.18 13.69
C LYS A 188 -7.45 18.52 12.83
N VAL A 189 -8.10 19.64 13.11
CA VAL A 189 -9.24 20.15 12.34
C VAL A 189 -8.80 21.42 11.61
N PHE A 190 -9.14 21.57 10.34
CA PHE A 190 -8.82 22.75 9.55
C PHE A 190 -10.08 23.32 8.90
N GLU A 191 -10.25 24.63 9.01
CA GLU A 191 -11.16 25.40 8.20
C GLU A 191 -10.47 25.70 6.86
N VAL A 192 -11.15 25.38 5.76
CA VAL A 192 -10.67 25.66 4.40
C VAL A 192 -11.37 26.93 3.94
N ILE A 193 -10.61 27.87 3.40
CA ILE A 193 -11.12 29.17 2.97
C ILE A 193 -10.78 29.33 1.49
N ASP A 194 -11.78 29.58 0.67
CA ASP A 194 -11.67 29.81 -0.77
C ASP A 194 -10.92 31.12 -1.07
N LYS A 195 -10.48 31.28 -2.33
CA LYS A 195 -9.75 32.45 -2.82
C LYS A 195 -10.50 33.78 -2.63
N ASN A 196 -11.83 33.72 -2.49
CA ASN A 196 -12.70 34.86 -2.24
C ASN A 196 -12.86 35.18 -0.74
N GLY A 197 -12.15 34.47 0.14
CA GLY A 197 -12.18 34.65 1.59
C GLY A 197 -13.36 33.99 2.29
N LYS A 198 -14.19 33.21 1.59
CA LYS A 198 -15.32 32.47 2.18
C LYS A 198 -14.87 31.08 2.66
N PRO A 199 -15.34 30.60 3.82
CA PRO A 199 -15.20 29.20 4.22
C PRO A 199 -15.91 28.25 3.24
#